data_AF-A0A0P1MCN7-F1
#
_entry.id   AF-A0A0P1MCN7-F1
#
_cell.length_a   1.000
_cell.length_b   1.000
_cell.length_c   1.000
_cell.angle_alpha   90.00
_cell.angle_beta   90.00
_cell.angle_gamma   90.00
#
_symmetry.space_group_name_H-M   'P 1'
#
loop_
_entity.id
_entity.type
_entity.pdbx_description
1 polymer ?
#
loop_
_entity_poly.entity_id
_entity_poly.type
_entity_poly.pdbx_seq_one_letter_code
_entity_poly.pdbx_strand_id
1 'polypeptide(L)'
;MGIKPLDLKKIQELAGNTYEAIVIMAKRARQINDERKIMFNKRLEEMKALKSQQQSTPPAEEESIKLIDEEQVLRVPVEQLKIAEEFDQLPKPVDVAIEEYLNGKLVWNYEKRRY
;
A
#
# COMPACT_ATOMS: atom_id res chain seq x y z
N MET A 1 -8.47 -17.02 3.57
CA MET A 1 -7.72 -17.03 2.29
C MET A 1 -7.00 -18.37 2.21
N GLY A 2 -7.31 -19.20 1.21
CA GLY A 2 -6.64 -20.50 1.06
C GLY A 2 -5.17 -20.30 0.68
N ILE A 3 -4.29 -21.17 1.17
CA ILE A 3 -2.88 -21.12 0.81
C ILE A 3 -2.78 -21.61 -0.65
N LYS A 4 -2.23 -20.77 -1.54
CA LYS A 4 -1.95 -21.14 -2.93
C LYS A 4 -0.55 -21.77 -2.97
N PRO A 5 -0.41 -23.08 -3.24
CA PRO A 5 0.91 -23.67 -3.41
C PRO A 5 1.55 -23.14 -4.69
N LEU A 6 2.83 -22.78 -4.59
CA LEU A 6 3.64 -22.39 -5.74
C LEU A 6 4.53 -23.54 -6.19
N ASP A 7 4.64 -23.72 -7.51
CA ASP A 7 5.52 -24.72 -8.10
C ASP A 7 6.97 -24.20 -8.16
N LEU A 8 7.86 -24.85 -7.42
CA LEU A 8 9.27 -24.47 -7.32
C LEU A 8 10.00 -24.56 -8.67
N LYS A 9 9.58 -25.46 -9.58
CA LYS A 9 10.22 -25.62 -10.88
C LYS A 9 10.04 -24.37 -11.75
N LYS A 10 8.82 -23.83 -11.77
CA LYS A 10 8.49 -22.60 -12.52
C LYS A 10 9.25 -21.39 -12.01
N ILE A 11 9.50 -21.33 -10.70
CA ILE A 11 10.29 -20.26 -10.10
C ILE A 11 11.75 -20.38 -10.52
N GLN A 12 12.29 -21.59 -10.53
CA GLN A 12 13.70 -21.83 -10.85
C GLN A 12 14.03 -21.54 -12.32
N GLU A 13 13.11 -21.83 -13.25
CA GLU A 13 13.31 -21.62 -14.69
C GLU A 13 13.61 -20.17 -15.07
N LEU A 14 13.13 -19.19 -14.29
CA LEU A 14 13.26 -17.76 -14.60
C LEU A 14 14.56 -17.12 -14.08
N ALA A 15 15.01 -17.45 -12.87
CA ALA A 15 16.21 -16.86 -12.27
C ALA A 15 17.45 -17.76 -12.28
N GLY A 16 17.33 -19.02 -12.72
CA GLY A 16 18.44 -19.99 -12.70
C GLY A 16 18.67 -20.63 -11.32
N ASN A 17 18.33 -19.96 -10.22
CA ASN A 17 18.37 -20.50 -8.87
C ASN A 17 17.18 -20.04 -8.02
N THR A 18 16.63 -20.94 -7.21
CA THR A 18 15.54 -20.68 -6.26
C THR A 18 15.89 -19.56 -5.27
N TYR A 19 17.13 -19.50 -4.77
CA TYR A 19 17.54 -18.46 -3.83
C TYR A 19 17.53 -17.07 -4.46
N GLU A 20 17.96 -16.97 -5.71
CA GLU A 20 17.96 -15.70 -6.43
C GLU A 20 16.52 -15.25 -6.70
N ALA A 21 15.65 -16.16 -7.10
CA ALA A 21 14.23 -15.89 -7.26
C ALA A 21 13.60 -15.35 -5.96
N ILE A 22 13.91 -15.95 -4.81
CA ILE A 22 13.45 -15.48 -3.49
C ILE A 22 13.92 -14.04 -3.25
N VAL A 23 15.19 -13.73 -3.51
CA VAL A 23 15.74 -12.38 -3.31
C VAL A 23 15.09 -11.37 -4.26
N ILE A 24 14.88 -11.73 -5.53
CA ILE A 24 14.23 -10.87 -6.53
C ILE A 24 12.80 -10.56 -6.09
N MET A 25 12.01 -11.58 -5.76
CA MET A 25 10.62 -11.42 -5.29
C MET A 25 10.56 -10.61 -4.00
N ALA A 26 11.45 -10.86 -3.03
CA ALA A 26 11.48 -10.12 -1.78
C ALA A 26 11.81 -8.63 -1.97
N LYS A 27 12.79 -8.31 -2.84
CA LYS A 27 13.13 -6.93 -3.18
C LYS A 27 11.96 -6.24 -3.89
N ARG A 28 11.29 -6.93 -4.82
CA ARG A 28 10.13 -6.39 -5.52
C ARG A 28 8.94 -6.14 -4.60
N ALA A 29 8.64 -7.08 -3.70
CA ALA A 29 7.57 -6.92 -2.72
C ALA A 29 7.78 -5.68 -1.82
N ARG A 30 9.04 -5.37 -1.47
CA ARG A 30 9.38 -4.14 -0.72
C ARG A 30 9.10 -2.88 -1.54
N GLN A 31 9.50 -2.85 -2.82
CA GLN A 31 9.19 -1.73 -3.72
C GLN A 31 7.68 -1.46 -3.79
N ILE A 32 6.88 -2.52 -4.03
CA ILE A 32 5.42 -2.41 -4.09
C ILE A 32 4.84 -1.88 -2.77
N ASN A 33 5.38 -2.35 -1.63
CA ASN A 33 4.92 -1.90 -0.32
C ASN A 33 5.24 -0.41 -0.08
N ASP A 34 6.44 0.04 -0.46
CA ASP A 34 6.84 1.43 -0.30
C ASP A 34 6.05 2.34 -1.25
N GLU A 35 5.84 1.93 -2.50
CA GLU A 35 4.95 2.60 -3.46
C GLU A 35 3.52 2.75 -2.89
N ARG A 36 2.96 1.69 -2.31
CA ARG A 36 1.63 1.71 -1.68
C ARG A 36 1.54 2.66 -0.50
N LYS A 37 2.57 2.71 0.35
CA LYS A 37 2.63 3.65 1.47
C LYS A 37 2.68 5.10 0.99
N ILE A 38 3.47 5.38 -0.05
CA ILE A 38 3.55 6.71 -0.66
C ILE A 38 2.19 7.09 -1.25
N MET A 39 1.57 6.20 -2.01
CA MET A 39 0.23 6.42 -2.59
C MET A 39 -0.85 6.66 -1.52
N PHE A 40 -0.81 5.90 -0.41
CA PHE A 40 -1.71 6.09 0.72
C PHE A 40 -1.55 7.48 1.35
N ASN A 41 -0.32 7.85 1.69
CA ASN A 41 -0.02 9.15 2.31
C ASN A 41 -0.39 10.30 1.40
N LYS A 42 -0.12 10.19 0.09
CA LYS A 42 -0.50 11.20 -0.91
C LYS A 42 -2.01 11.38 -0.98
N ARG A 43 -2.79 10.30 -1.08
CA ARG A 43 -4.27 10.38 -1.06
C ARG A 43 -4.79 10.99 0.24
N LEU A 44 -4.17 10.67 1.38
CA LEU A 44 -4.52 11.25 2.67
C LEU A 44 -4.25 12.76 2.72
N GLU A 45 -3.11 13.21 2.18
CA GLU A 45 -2.75 14.64 2.08
C GLU A 45 -3.67 15.40 1.12
N GLU A 46 -3.96 14.84 -0.06
CA GLU A 46 -4.91 15.43 -1.03
C GLU A 46 -6.30 15.62 -0.40
N MET A 47 -6.77 14.65 0.39
CA MET A 47 -8.04 14.80 1.13
C MET A 47 -7.98 15.89 2.20
N LYS A 48 -6.88 16.02 2.94
CA LYS A 48 -6.70 17.12 3.90
C LYS A 48 -6.71 18.47 3.19
N ALA A 49 -6.04 18.57 2.04
CA ALA A 49 -6.00 19.78 1.22
C ALA A 49 -7.39 20.16 0.68
N LEU A 50 -8.14 19.20 0.14
CA LEU A 50 -9.53 19.42 -0.34
C LEU A 50 -10.45 19.91 0.77
N LYS A 51 -10.33 19.36 1.99
CA LYS A 51 -11.08 19.86 3.15
C LYS A 51 -10.70 21.27 3.56
N SER A 52 -9.40 21.61 3.53
CA SER A 52 -8.94 22.97 3.83
C SER A 52 -9.42 24.01 2.81
N GLN A 53 -9.54 23.63 1.52
CA GLN A 53 -10.08 24.52 0.49
C GLN A 53 -11.59 24.74 0.64
N GLN A 54 -12.35 23.72 1.05
CA GLN A 54 -13.79 23.83 1.31
C GLN A 54 -14.12 24.61 2.61
N GLN A 55 -13.13 24.92 3.45
CA GLN A 55 -13.27 25.83 4.59
C GLN A 55 -13.07 27.31 4.22
N SER A 56 -12.86 27.63 2.93
CA SER A 56 -12.76 29.01 2.42
C SER A 56 -14.13 29.64 2.09
N THR A 57 -15.17 29.24 2.81
CA THR A 57 -16.41 30.02 2.94
C THR A 57 -16.54 30.39 4.41
N PRO A 58 -16.79 31.66 4.72
CA PRO A 58 -16.55 32.22 6.06
C PRO A 58 -17.34 31.46 7.14
N PRO A 59 -16.85 31.41 8.39
CA PRO A 59 -17.53 30.74 9.48
C PRO A 59 -18.73 31.59 9.87
N ALA A 60 -19.88 31.31 9.29
CA ALA A 60 -21.13 31.60 9.95
C ALA A 60 -21.42 30.42 10.89
N GLU A 61 -21.43 30.74 12.17
CA GLU A 61 -22.04 29.96 13.27
C GLU A 61 -21.14 28.90 13.91
N GLU A 62 -20.15 29.40 14.66
CA GLU A 62 -19.96 28.87 16.02
C GLU A 62 -21.27 29.10 16.79
N GLU A 63 -21.95 28.05 17.25
CA GLU A 63 -22.32 27.86 18.67
C GLU A 63 -23.35 26.74 18.87
N SER A 64 -23.18 26.03 20.00
CA SER A 64 -24.03 24.99 20.60
C SER A 64 -23.96 23.61 19.92
N ILE A 65 -23.43 22.55 20.51
CA ILE A 65 -23.37 22.15 21.92
C ILE A 65 -22.07 21.37 22.13
N LYS A 66 -21.14 21.93 22.91
CA LYS A 66 -20.35 21.11 23.85
C LYS A 66 -21.25 20.88 25.04
N LEU A 67 -21.62 19.63 25.32
CA LEU A 67 -21.92 19.08 26.65
C LEU A 67 -22.06 17.55 26.54
N ILE A 68 -20.97 16.88 26.93
CA ILE A 68 -20.88 15.63 27.70
C ILE A 68 -21.33 14.33 26.99
N ASP A 69 -20.35 13.52 26.59
CA ASP A 69 -20.20 12.12 27.06
C ASP A 69 -18.75 11.66 26.81
N GLU A 70 -18.23 10.85 27.72
CA GLU A 70 -16.80 10.47 27.88
C GLU A 70 -16.20 9.64 26.72
N GLU A 71 -16.94 9.41 25.65
CA GLU A 71 -16.43 8.80 24.44
C GLU A 71 -16.07 9.90 23.45
N GLN A 72 -14.82 10.39 23.53
CA GLN A 72 -14.15 10.89 22.32
C GLN A 72 -14.00 9.71 21.35
N VAL A 73 -15.11 9.26 20.77
CA VAL A 73 -15.11 8.47 19.55
C VAL A 73 -14.40 9.37 18.57
N LEU A 74 -13.11 9.07 18.39
CA LEU A 74 -12.28 9.61 17.34
C LEU A 74 -13.07 9.38 16.05
N ARG A 75 -13.89 10.36 15.65
CA ARG A 75 -14.79 10.22 14.51
C ARG A 75 -13.90 10.29 13.30
N VAL A 76 -13.32 9.14 12.96
CA VAL A 76 -12.53 8.96 11.75
C VAL A 76 -13.47 9.36 10.62
N PRO A 77 -13.15 10.39 9.83
CA PRO A 77 -14.02 10.86 8.77
C PRO A 77 -14.42 9.70 7.85
N VAL A 78 -15.68 9.64 7.45
CA VAL A 78 -16.24 8.53 6.65
C VAL A 78 -15.42 8.28 5.38
N GLU A 79 -14.89 9.34 4.75
CA GLU A 79 -13.98 9.20 3.60
C GLU A 79 -12.62 8.58 3.96
N GLN A 80 -12.08 8.80 5.16
CA GLN A 80 -10.83 8.13 5.58
C GLN A 80 -11.05 6.63 5.81
N LEU A 81 -12.23 6.25 6.32
CA LEU A 81 -12.63 4.84 6.44
C LEU A 81 -12.73 4.16 5.06
N LYS A 82 -13.28 4.85 4.05
CA LYS A 82 -13.34 4.33 2.67
C LYS A 82 -11.95 4.06 2.08
N ILE A 83 -10.97 4.94 2.32
CA ILE A 83 -9.59 4.72 1.86
C ILE A 83 -8.96 3.54 2.60
N ALA A 84 -9.18 3.42 3.91
CA ALA A 84 -8.70 2.27 4.67
C ALA A 84 -9.30 0.96 4.15
N GLU A 85 -10.60 0.94 3.86
CA GLU A 85 -11.30 -0.22 3.30
C GLU A 85 -10.76 -0.61 1.91
N GLU A 86 -10.50 0.37 1.03
CA GLU A 86 -9.88 0.13 -0.27
C GLU A 86 -8.47 -0.49 -0.11
N PHE A 87 -7.71 -0.03 0.89
CA PHE A 87 -6.39 -0.57 1.23
C PHE A 87 -6.41 -1.96 1.83
N ASP A 88 -7.44 -2.31 2.60
CA ASP A 88 -7.63 -3.65 3.15
C ASP A 88 -8.02 -4.68 2.07
N GLN A 89 -8.67 -4.25 0.99
CA GLN A 89 -9.01 -5.11 -0.14
C GLN A 89 -7.81 -5.46 -1.04
N LEU A 90 -6.72 -4.69 -0.97
CA LEU A 90 -5.55 -4.91 -1.82
C LEU A 90 -4.83 -6.22 -1.45
N PRO A 91 -4.42 -7.03 -2.46
CA PRO A 91 -3.67 -8.27 -2.21
C PRO A 91 -2.31 -7.98 -1.58
N LYS A 92 -1.72 -8.93 -0.86
CA LYS A 92 -0.44 -8.69 -0.19
C LYS A 92 0.66 -8.32 -1.22
N PRO A 93 1.60 -7.42 -0.88
CA PRO A 93 2.67 -7.04 -1.80
C PRO A 93 3.49 -8.24 -2.31
N VAL A 94 3.63 -9.28 -1.48
CA VAL A 94 4.32 -10.52 -1.84
C VAL A 94 3.58 -11.30 -2.93
N ASP A 95 2.25 -11.38 -2.85
CA ASP A 95 1.45 -12.08 -3.85
C ASP A 95 1.55 -11.39 -5.22
N VAL A 96 1.52 -10.06 -5.23
CA VAL A 96 1.69 -9.27 -6.45
C VAL A 96 3.10 -9.44 -7.03
N ALA A 97 4.14 -9.40 -6.18
CA ALA A 97 5.51 -9.62 -6.63
C ALA A 97 5.71 -11.01 -7.24
N ILE A 98 5.07 -12.04 -6.66
CA ILE A 98 5.08 -13.40 -7.19
C ILE A 98 4.43 -13.44 -8.57
N GLU A 99 3.26 -12.81 -8.74
CA GLU A 99 2.55 -12.77 -10.03
C GLU A 99 3.36 -12.02 -11.09
N GLU A 100 3.99 -10.90 -10.76
CA GLU A 100 4.86 -10.17 -11.68
C GLU A 100 6.10 -10.97 -12.08
N TYR A 101 6.68 -11.72 -11.14
CA TYR A 101 7.81 -12.61 -11.38
C TYR A 101 7.44 -13.74 -12.33
N LEU A 102 6.34 -14.46 -12.06
CA LEU A 102 5.87 -15.57 -12.90
C LEU A 102 5.48 -15.11 -14.31
N ASN A 103 5.02 -13.86 -14.46
CA ASN A 103 4.72 -13.27 -15.76
C ASN A 103 5.95 -12.75 -16.51
N GLY A 104 7.16 -12.86 -15.95
CA GLY A 104 8.40 -12.42 -16.59
C GLY A 104 8.50 -10.90 -16.79
N LYS A 105 7.74 -10.10 -16.02
CA LYS A 105 7.74 -8.62 -16.15
C LYS A 105 8.92 -7.95 -15.46
N LEU A 106 9.65 -8.69 -14.62
CA LEU A 106 10.73 -8.17 -13.82
C LEU A 106 12.07 -8.26 -14.56
N VAL A 107 12.83 -7.18 -14.51
CA VAL A 107 14.22 -7.13 -14.95
C VAL A 107 15.08 -6.92 -13.72
N TRP A 108 16.14 -7.71 -13.58
CA TRP A 108 17.09 -7.59 -12.48
C TRP A 108 18.52 -7.57 -13.02
N ASN A 109 19.38 -6.83 -12.34
CA ASN A 109 20.79 -6.71 -12.67
C ASN A 109 21.63 -7.08 -11.45
N TYR A 110 22.72 -7.81 -11.69
CA TYR A 110 23.72 -8.09 -10.66
C TYR A 110 24.69 -6.92 -10.59
N GLU A 111 24.89 -6.39 -9.40
CA GLU A 111 25.86 -5.34 -9.18
C GLU A 111 27.27 -5.94 -9.36
N LYS A 112 28.02 -5.46 -10.36
CA LYS A 112 29.42 -5.85 -10.52
C LYS A 112 30.20 -5.27 -9.33
N ARG A 113 30.73 -6.14 -8.47
CA ARG A 113 31.71 -5.72 -7.46
C ARG A 113 32.87 -5.04 -8.17
N ARG A 114 33.05 -3.73 -7.94
CA ARG A 114 34.32 -3.07 -8.24
C ARG A 114 35.33 -3.61 -7.24
N TYR A 115 36.31 -4.33 -7.74
CA TYR A 115 37.55 -4.62 -7.04
C TYR A 115 38.49 -3.43 -7.17
#